data_AF-A0A026X1J0-F1
#
_entry.id   AF-A0A026X1J0-F1
#
_cell.length_a   1.000
_cell.length_b   1.000
_cell.length_c   1.000
_cell.angle_alpha   90.00
_cell.angle_beta   90.00
_cell.angle_gamma   90.00
#
_symmetry.space_group_name_H-M   'P 1'
#
loop_
_entity.id
_entity.type
_entity.pdbx_description
1 polymer ?
#
loop_
_entity_poly.entity_id
_entity_poly.type
_entity_poly.pdbx_seq_one_letter_code
_entity_poly.pdbx_strand_id
1 'polypeptide(L)'
;MKSACGEKCKLQCSTKFTEEERKQLFFAYWNLGDIEKQRLFIANSMQVIQPKYRYIRIGGTRSQRQNNNAFYFHHNNQQVRVCKLFFKNTLDINDRPIRTVLDKKNKVANVLLESDQRGRHGKQKTVDPSVREGIKQHIDSIPKIESHYTRANTSKLFIDGSKSIADIHKDYVAKCKEKNIPFANYVLFYRVFTEEYNTLRTKIKGTPKFFLKTKPTLN
;
A
#
# COMPACT_ATOMS: atom_id res chain seq x y z
N MET A 1 -4.47 -21.85 6.38
CA MET A 1 -5.86 -22.24 6.66
C MET A 1 -5.95 -22.89 8.04
N LYS A 2 -6.85 -22.42 8.91
CA LYS A 2 -7.01 -22.95 10.27
C LYS A 2 -7.99 -24.13 10.31
N SER A 3 -8.02 -24.86 11.43
CA SER A 3 -8.99 -25.93 11.65
C SER A 3 -10.44 -25.43 11.50
N ALA A 4 -11.34 -26.33 11.08
CA ALA A 4 -12.76 -26.00 10.95
C ALA A 4 -13.38 -25.62 12.31
N CYS A 5 -14.66 -25.24 12.31
CA CYS A 5 -15.38 -25.10 13.57
C CYS A 5 -15.49 -26.47 14.27
N GLY A 6 -15.36 -26.49 15.60
CA GLY A 6 -15.50 -27.72 16.39
C GLY A 6 -16.94 -28.25 16.46
N GLU A 7 -17.11 -29.37 17.13
CA GLU A 7 -18.38 -30.11 17.28
C GLU A 7 -19.52 -29.29 17.91
N LYS A 8 -19.18 -28.28 18.71
CA LYS A 8 -20.15 -27.33 19.32
C LYS A 8 -20.78 -26.36 18.30
N CYS A 9 -20.50 -26.53 17.00
CA CYS A 9 -21.07 -25.70 15.95
C CYS A 9 -22.55 -26.03 15.71
N LYS A 10 -23.44 -25.12 16.12
CA LYS A 10 -24.90 -25.23 15.88
C LYS A 10 -25.29 -25.36 14.40
N LEU A 11 -24.43 -24.91 13.50
CA LEU A 11 -24.67 -24.94 12.04
C LEU A 11 -24.01 -26.15 11.36
N GLN A 12 -23.32 -27.00 12.13
CA GLN A 12 -22.64 -28.22 11.66
C GLN A 12 -21.81 -27.98 10.38
N CYS A 13 -21.06 -26.88 10.31
CA CYS A 13 -20.40 -26.48 9.06
C CYS A 13 -19.37 -27.51 8.58
N SER A 14 -18.78 -28.28 9.50
CA SER A 14 -17.79 -29.32 9.18
C SER A 14 -18.39 -30.54 8.47
N THR A 15 -19.70 -30.76 8.54
CA THR A 15 -20.36 -31.84 7.77
C THR A 15 -20.79 -31.39 6.38
N LYS A 16 -20.85 -30.07 6.14
CA LYS A 16 -21.32 -29.47 4.88
C LYS A 16 -20.21 -29.23 3.87
N PHE A 17 -18.97 -29.17 4.34
CA PHE A 17 -17.81 -28.86 3.52
C PHE A 17 -16.69 -29.86 3.81
N THR A 18 -16.17 -30.49 2.76
CA THR A 18 -14.96 -31.32 2.88
C THR A 18 -13.72 -30.45 3.02
N GLU A 19 -12.60 -31.07 3.41
CA GLU A 19 -11.35 -30.32 3.51
C GLU A 19 -10.85 -29.86 2.13
N GLU A 20 -11.07 -30.61 1.06
CA GLU A 20 -10.71 -30.18 -0.30
C GLU A 20 -11.51 -28.95 -0.72
N GLU A 21 -12.82 -28.93 -0.47
CA GLU A 21 -13.69 -27.79 -0.79
C GLU A 21 -13.28 -26.54 -0.01
N ARG A 22 -12.88 -26.70 1.26
CA ARG A 22 -12.33 -25.59 2.04
C ARG A 22 -11.04 -25.05 1.42
N LYS A 23 -10.15 -25.93 0.94
CA LYS A 23 -8.93 -25.53 0.22
C LYS A 23 -9.28 -24.80 -1.08
N GLN A 24 -10.26 -25.28 -1.84
CA GLN A 24 -10.73 -24.60 -3.05
C GLN A 24 -11.26 -23.20 -2.75
N LEU A 25 -12.09 -23.03 -1.73
CA LEU A 25 -12.58 -21.71 -1.28
C LEU A 25 -11.43 -20.79 -0.85
N PHE A 26 -10.46 -21.34 -0.11
CA PHE A 26 -9.27 -20.61 0.29
C PHE A 26 -8.49 -20.10 -0.93
N PHE A 27 -8.16 -20.99 -1.87
CA PHE A 27 -7.44 -20.60 -3.08
C PHE A 27 -8.23 -19.62 -3.93
N ALA A 28 -9.53 -19.84 -4.12
CA ALA A 28 -10.39 -18.92 -4.87
C ALA A 28 -10.37 -17.51 -4.28
N TYR A 29 -10.37 -17.37 -2.96
CA TYR A 29 -10.31 -16.07 -2.29
C TYR A 29 -8.93 -15.40 -2.39
N TRP A 30 -7.85 -16.16 -2.16
CA TRP A 30 -6.49 -15.59 -2.17
C TRP A 30 -5.96 -15.34 -3.58
N ASN A 31 -6.37 -16.14 -4.58
CA ASN A 31 -6.02 -15.96 -5.98
C ASN A 31 -6.64 -14.69 -6.60
N LEU A 32 -7.62 -14.06 -5.94
CA LEU A 32 -8.14 -12.76 -6.39
C LEU A 32 -7.05 -11.68 -6.47
N GLY A 33 -6.01 -11.77 -5.63
CA GLY A 33 -4.83 -10.89 -5.63
C GLY A 33 -5.09 -9.40 -5.33
N ASP A 34 -6.35 -8.99 -5.29
CA ASP A 34 -6.79 -7.61 -5.14
C ASP A 34 -7.68 -7.47 -3.90
N ILE A 35 -7.36 -6.49 -3.07
CA ILE A 35 -8.03 -6.24 -1.79
C ILE A 35 -9.45 -5.73 -2.01
N GLU A 36 -9.74 -5.03 -3.11
CA GLU A 36 -11.10 -4.62 -3.45
C GLU A 36 -11.97 -5.84 -3.81
N LYS A 37 -11.45 -6.74 -4.64
CA LYS A 37 -12.12 -8.00 -5.00
C LYS A 37 -12.34 -8.91 -3.79
N GLN A 38 -11.35 -9.01 -2.91
CA GLN A 38 -11.48 -9.77 -1.66
C GLN A 38 -12.55 -9.18 -0.74
N ARG A 39 -12.60 -7.84 -0.61
CA ARG A 39 -13.67 -7.17 0.13
C ARG A 39 -15.03 -7.44 -0.49
N LEU A 40 -15.14 -7.40 -1.82
CA LEU A 40 -16.37 -7.70 -2.55
C LEU A 40 -16.84 -9.15 -2.32
N PHE A 41 -15.91 -10.10 -2.37
CA PHE A 41 -16.19 -11.49 -2.03
C PHE A 41 -16.80 -11.63 -0.64
N ILE A 42 -16.21 -10.98 0.37
CA ILE A 42 -16.74 -10.97 1.74
C ILE A 42 -18.12 -10.29 1.78
N ALA A 43 -18.30 -9.15 1.09
CA ALA A 43 -19.55 -8.40 1.08
C ALA A 43 -20.72 -9.20 0.47
N ASN A 44 -20.45 -9.97 -0.59
CA ASN A 44 -21.41 -10.85 -1.26
C ASN A 44 -21.68 -12.13 -0.46
N SER A 45 -20.73 -12.55 0.37
CA SER A 45 -20.85 -13.70 1.27
C SER A 45 -21.54 -13.37 2.61
N MET A 46 -22.10 -12.16 2.74
CA MET A 46 -22.67 -11.65 3.99
C MET A 46 -24.04 -11.00 3.78
N GLN A 47 -24.99 -11.35 4.66
CA GLN A 47 -26.33 -10.78 4.67
C GLN A 47 -26.72 -10.28 6.06
N VAL A 48 -27.32 -9.10 6.13
CA VAL A 48 -27.84 -8.53 7.38
C VAL A 48 -29.05 -9.35 7.84
N ILE A 49 -29.00 -9.84 9.08
CA ILE A 49 -30.14 -10.52 9.70
C ILE A 49 -31.07 -9.45 10.26
N GLN A 50 -32.27 -9.35 9.70
CA GLN A 50 -33.34 -8.52 10.25
C GLN A 50 -34.10 -9.32 11.31
N PRO A 51 -34.01 -8.97 12.61
CA PRO A 51 -34.75 -9.68 13.64
C PRO A 51 -36.25 -9.37 13.52
N LYS A 52 -37.10 -10.41 13.61
CA LYS A 52 -38.56 -10.26 13.54
C LYS A 52 -39.11 -9.33 14.63
N TYR A 53 -38.50 -9.37 15.81
CA TYR A 53 -38.83 -8.50 16.94
C TYR A 53 -37.57 -7.88 17.49
N ARG A 54 -37.65 -6.59 17.84
CA ARG A 54 -36.53 -5.87 18.42
C ARG A 54 -37.02 -4.94 19.53
N TYR A 55 -36.53 -5.18 20.73
CA TYR A 55 -36.79 -4.29 21.87
C TYR A 55 -35.95 -3.02 21.72
N ILE A 56 -36.62 -1.87 21.62
CA ILE A 56 -35.99 -0.55 21.55
C ILE A 56 -36.11 0.08 22.94
N ARG A 57 -34.98 0.38 23.58
CA ARG A 57 -34.98 1.16 24.82
C ARG A 57 -35.22 2.62 24.47
N ILE A 58 -36.40 3.14 24.81
CA ILE A 58 -36.74 4.54 24.68
C ILE A 58 -36.08 5.31 25.84
N GLY A 59 -35.38 6.41 25.56
CA GLY A 59 -34.76 7.27 26.58
C GLY A 59 -33.35 6.88 27.06
N GLY A 60 -32.69 5.89 26.44
CA GLY A 60 -31.30 5.52 26.78
C GLY A 60 -30.26 6.37 26.05
N THR A 61 -29.17 6.73 26.72
CA THR A 61 -28.02 7.47 26.14
C THR A 61 -27.13 6.63 25.20
N ARG A 62 -27.32 5.31 25.14
CA ARG A 62 -26.49 4.41 24.32
C ARG A 62 -27.05 4.26 22.91
N SER A 63 -26.17 4.35 21.92
CA SER A 63 -26.50 4.08 20.52
C SER A 63 -27.08 2.68 20.32
N GLN A 64 -28.05 2.56 19.42
CA GLN A 64 -28.66 1.28 19.07
C GLN A 64 -27.61 0.29 18.54
N ARG A 65 -27.61 -0.95 19.06
CA ARG A 65 -26.71 -2.01 18.55
C ARG A 65 -27.04 -2.31 17.08
N GLN A 66 -26.02 -2.46 16.24
CA GLN A 66 -26.27 -2.83 14.85
C GLN A 66 -26.79 -4.29 14.75
N ASN A 67 -27.48 -4.59 13.65
CA ASN A 67 -27.93 -5.95 13.37
C ASN A 67 -26.74 -6.90 13.16
N ASN A 68 -26.96 -8.17 13.49
CA ASN A 68 -25.98 -9.21 13.20
C ASN A 68 -25.97 -9.56 11.71
N ASN A 69 -24.84 -10.10 11.24
CA ASN A 69 -24.69 -10.58 9.87
C ASN A 69 -24.58 -12.10 9.84
N ALA A 70 -25.27 -12.73 8.89
CA ALA A 70 -25.09 -14.12 8.52
C ALA A 70 -23.99 -14.23 7.46
N PHE A 71 -23.26 -15.35 7.49
CA PHE A 71 -22.17 -15.67 6.56
C PHE A 71 -22.56 -16.88 5.71
N TYR A 72 -22.18 -16.84 4.44
CA TYR A 72 -22.52 -17.84 3.45
C TYR A 72 -21.29 -18.19 2.61
N PHE A 73 -21.24 -19.43 2.14
CA PHE A 73 -20.35 -19.83 1.05
C PHE A 73 -21.19 -20.42 -0.08
N HIS A 74 -20.70 -20.27 -1.31
CA HIS A 74 -21.30 -20.92 -2.47
C HIS A 74 -20.72 -22.32 -2.59
N HIS A 75 -21.60 -23.31 -2.67
CA HIS A 75 -21.28 -24.73 -2.84
C HIS A 75 -22.32 -25.34 -3.77
N ASN A 76 -21.89 -25.99 -4.85
CA ASN A 76 -22.79 -26.60 -5.85
C ASN A 76 -23.92 -25.66 -6.34
N ASN A 77 -23.57 -24.41 -6.65
CA ASN A 77 -24.51 -23.33 -7.03
C ASN A 77 -25.56 -22.97 -5.96
N GLN A 78 -25.42 -23.44 -4.73
CA GLN A 78 -26.27 -23.07 -3.60
C GLN A 78 -25.50 -22.25 -2.57
N GLN A 79 -26.19 -21.29 -1.95
CA GLN A 79 -25.63 -20.54 -0.82
C GLN A 79 -25.86 -21.29 0.49
N VAL A 80 -24.78 -21.81 1.07
CA VAL A 80 -24.81 -22.55 2.33
C VAL A 80 -24.43 -21.63 3.48
N ARG A 81 -25.32 -21.52 4.48
CA ARG A 81 -25.06 -20.74 5.68
C ARG A 81 -24.00 -21.40 6.57
N VAL A 82 -23.00 -20.61 6.97
CA VAL A 82 -21.90 -21.03 7.84
C VAL A 82 -21.76 -20.15 9.07
N CYS A 83 -21.09 -20.67 10.10
CA CYS A 83 -20.78 -19.88 11.28
C CYS A 83 -19.61 -18.93 11.02
N LYS A 84 -19.53 -17.84 11.79
CA LYS A 84 -18.47 -16.83 11.66
C LYS A 84 -17.07 -17.43 11.82
N LEU A 85 -16.91 -18.38 12.75
CA LEU A 85 -15.63 -19.04 13.00
C LEU A 85 -15.18 -19.85 11.78
N PHE A 86 -16.09 -20.63 11.20
CA PHE A 86 -15.81 -21.42 10.00
C PHE A 86 -15.43 -20.51 8.82
N PHE A 87 -16.18 -19.43 8.60
CA PHE A 87 -15.89 -18.45 7.55
C PHE A 87 -14.47 -17.86 7.68
N LYS A 88 -14.12 -17.40 8.89
CA LYS A 88 -12.80 -16.85 9.18
C LYS A 88 -11.69 -17.88 9.02
N ASN A 89 -11.89 -19.10 9.51
CA ASN A 89 -10.85 -20.13 9.51
C ASN A 89 -10.60 -20.71 8.11
N THR A 90 -11.65 -20.84 7.31
CA THR A 90 -11.56 -21.30 5.91
C THR A 90 -10.86 -20.27 5.03
N LEU A 91 -11.17 -18.97 5.18
CA LEU A 91 -10.46 -17.92 4.43
C LEU A 91 -9.11 -17.51 5.07
N ASP A 92 -8.83 -17.98 6.27
CA ASP A 92 -7.69 -17.59 7.11
C ASP A 92 -7.59 -16.07 7.35
N ILE A 93 -8.73 -15.46 7.68
CA ILE A 93 -8.85 -14.01 7.92
C ILE A 93 -9.21 -13.70 9.38
N ASN A 94 -8.76 -12.52 9.83
CA ASN A 94 -9.16 -11.96 11.12
C ASN A 94 -10.52 -11.21 11.02
N ASP A 95 -10.98 -10.63 12.12
CA ASP A 95 -12.23 -9.83 12.11
C ASP A 95 -12.11 -8.51 11.36
N ARG A 96 -10.89 -8.02 11.16
CA ARG A 96 -10.63 -6.68 10.60
C ARG A 96 -11.16 -6.51 9.16
N PRO A 97 -10.93 -7.43 8.20
CA PRO A 97 -11.53 -7.33 6.86
C PRO A 97 -13.07 -7.31 6.91
N ILE A 98 -13.67 -8.15 7.76
CA ILE A 98 -15.12 -8.24 7.92
C ILE A 98 -15.68 -6.90 8.43
N ARG A 99 -15.07 -6.31 9.47
CA ARG A 99 -15.47 -4.98 9.99
C ARG A 99 -15.34 -3.90 8.93
N THR A 100 -14.20 -3.89 8.22
CA THR A 100 -13.94 -2.91 7.16
C THR A 100 -15.01 -2.97 6.07
N VAL A 101 -15.40 -4.19 5.67
CA VAL A 101 -16.49 -4.38 4.70
C VAL A 101 -17.81 -3.87 5.25
N LEU A 102 -18.14 -4.14 6.52
CA LEU A 102 -19.37 -3.65 7.15
C LEU A 102 -19.42 -2.13 7.26
N ASP A 103 -18.31 -1.49 7.59
CA ASP A 103 -18.21 -0.04 7.72
C ASP A 103 -18.34 0.66 6.35
N LYS A 104 -17.81 0.03 5.29
CA LYS A 104 -17.79 0.58 3.91
C LYS A 104 -18.97 0.14 3.04
N LYS A 105 -19.78 -0.84 3.48
CA LYS A 105 -20.92 -1.34 2.71
C LYS A 105 -22.06 -0.34 2.81
N ASN A 106 -22.50 0.18 1.66
CA ASN A 106 -23.65 1.04 1.63
C ASN A 106 -24.91 0.23 1.92
N LYS A 107 -25.67 0.64 2.93
CA LYS A 107 -26.83 -0.10 3.47
C LYS A 107 -27.95 -0.30 2.44
N VAL A 108 -27.98 0.52 1.39
CA VAL A 108 -29.06 0.55 0.38
C VAL A 108 -28.73 -0.29 -0.85
N ALA A 109 -27.47 -0.34 -1.31
CA ALA A 109 -27.12 -0.94 -2.60
C ALA A 109 -26.37 -2.28 -2.51
N ASN A 110 -25.96 -2.75 -1.32
CA ASN A 110 -25.03 -3.87 -1.15
C ASN A 110 -23.67 -3.74 -1.87
N VAL A 111 -23.44 -2.68 -2.64
CA VAL A 111 -22.18 -2.36 -3.33
C VAL A 111 -21.20 -1.70 -2.37
N LEU A 112 -19.95 -2.17 -2.36
CA LEU A 112 -18.83 -1.48 -1.73
C LEU A 112 -18.52 -0.23 -2.55
N LEU A 113 -18.78 0.94 -1.97
CA LEU A 113 -18.71 2.21 -2.68
C LEU A 113 -17.37 2.95 -2.52
N GLU A 114 -16.48 2.47 -1.64
CA GLU A 114 -15.18 3.11 -1.41
C GLU A 114 -14.02 2.25 -1.91
N SER A 115 -13.30 2.78 -2.91
CA SER A 115 -12.01 2.27 -3.35
C SER A 115 -10.95 2.32 -2.24
N ASP A 116 -9.89 1.54 -2.40
CA ASP A 116 -8.80 1.50 -1.45
C ASP A 116 -7.92 2.76 -1.54
N GLN A 117 -8.01 3.62 -0.53
CA GLN A 117 -7.30 4.91 -0.47
C GLN A 117 -5.96 4.84 0.28
N ARG A 118 -5.38 3.64 0.46
CA ARG A 118 -4.07 3.51 1.11
C ARG A 118 -3.01 4.22 0.28
N GLY A 119 -2.21 5.07 0.93
CA GLY A 119 -1.20 5.87 0.26
C GLY A 119 -1.77 6.98 -0.65
N ARG A 120 -3.10 7.23 -0.62
CA ARG A 120 -3.77 8.26 -1.44
C ARG A 120 -4.54 9.25 -0.58
N HIS A 121 -4.11 9.47 0.66
CA HIS A 121 -4.81 10.34 1.61
C HIS A 121 -4.52 11.84 1.43
N GLY A 122 -3.69 12.24 0.46
CA GLY A 122 -3.31 13.64 0.20
C GLY A 122 -2.42 14.30 1.27
N LYS A 123 -2.49 13.83 2.52
CA LYS A 123 -1.66 14.29 3.66
C LYS A 123 -0.21 13.78 3.65
N GLN A 124 0.29 13.33 2.50
CA GLN A 124 1.69 12.93 2.41
C GLN A 124 2.54 14.19 2.43
N LYS A 125 3.56 14.22 3.30
CA LYS A 125 4.51 15.34 3.33
C LYS A 125 5.17 15.44 1.96
N THR A 126 4.75 16.44 1.19
CA THR A 126 5.35 16.81 -0.08
C THR A 126 6.42 17.85 0.22
N VAL A 127 7.56 17.73 -0.44
CA VAL A 127 8.57 18.79 -0.35
C VAL A 127 8.04 20.00 -1.10
N ASP A 128 8.22 21.17 -0.50
CA ASP A 128 7.82 22.43 -1.10
C ASP A 128 8.43 22.57 -2.51
N PRO A 129 7.64 22.94 -3.54
CA PRO A 129 8.15 23.15 -4.90
C PRO A 129 9.35 24.09 -4.96
N SER A 130 9.40 25.11 -4.11
CA SER A 130 10.50 26.09 -4.04
C SER A 130 11.85 25.45 -3.72
N VAL A 131 11.86 24.42 -2.86
CA VAL A 131 13.08 23.69 -2.49
C VAL A 131 13.60 22.87 -3.66
N ARG A 132 12.70 22.29 -4.48
CA ARG A 132 13.08 21.55 -5.69
C ARG A 132 13.65 22.48 -6.76
N GLU A 133 13.08 23.67 -6.89
CA GLU A 133 13.57 24.69 -7.82
C GLU A 133 14.95 25.23 -7.39
N GLY A 134 15.17 25.45 -6.09
CA GLY A 134 16.49 25.84 -5.57
C GLY A 134 17.59 24.83 -5.89
N ILE A 135 17.30 23.53 -5.83
CA ILE A 135 18.24 22.47 -6.24
C ILE A 135 18.60 22.61 -7.72
N LYS A 136 17.59 22.78 -8.59
CA LYS A 136 17.79 22.91 -10.06
C LYS A 136 18.66 24.13 -10.40
N GLN A 137 18.31 25.29 -9.85
CA GLN A 137 19.07 26.52 -10.04
C GLN A 137 20.54 26.38 -9.62
N HIS A 138 20.79 25.68 -8.50
CA HIS A 138 22.17 25.44 -8.06
C HIS A 138 22.91 24.49 -8.99
N ILE A 139 22.28 23.39 -9.44
CA ILE A 139 22.90 22.46 -10.39
C ILE A 139 23.22 23.14 -11.72
N ASP A 140 22.33 24.00 -12.23
CA ASP A 140 22.55 24.73 -13.48
C ASP A 140 23.58 25.86 -13.37
N SER A 141 23.80 26.40 -12.16
CA SER A 141 24.88 27.36 -11.92
C SER A 141 26.29 26.77 -11.99
N ILE A 142 26.41 25.43 -12.00
CA ILE A 142 27.71 24.75 -12.06
C ILE A 142 28.18 24.69 -13.52
N PRO A 143 29.40 25.14 -13.84
CA PRO A 143 29.92 25.05 -15.20
C PRO A 143 30.01 23.58 -15.65
N LYS A 144 29.39 23.29 -16.79
CA LYS A 144 29.35 21.96 -17.41
C LYS A 144 30.47 21.90 -18.45
N ILE A 145 31.31 20.89 -18.37
CA ILE A 145 32.42 20.66 -19.30
C ILE A 145 32.01 19.55 -20.27
N GLU A 146 32.17 19.79 -21.56
CA GLU A 146 31.95 18.77 -22.59
C GLU A 146 33.02 17.67 -22.49
N SER A 147 32.62 16.42 -22.75
CA SER A 147 33.51 15.28 -22.67
C SER A 147 34.51 15.26 -23.83
N HIS A 148 35.56 16.05 -23.76
CA HIS A 148 36.59 16.09 -24.80
C HIS A 148 37.42 14.79 -24.88
N TYR A 149 37.26 13.87 -23.91
CA TYR A 149 38.15 12.71 -23.72
C TYR A 149 37.50 11.32 -23.81
N THR A 150 36.24 11.15 -24.21
CA THR A 150 35.67 9.79 -24.35
C THR A 150 34.80 9.59 -25.60
N ARG A 151 35.40 8.90 -26.60
CA ARG A 151 34.82 8.06 -27.66
C ARG A 151 33.40 8.42 -28.14
N ALA A 152 33.35 9.22 -29.21
CA ALA A 152 32.45 9.22 -30.39
C ALA A 152 30.93 8.96 -30.30
N ASN A 153 30.27 8.70 -29.15
CA ASN A 153 28.84 8.34 -29.19
C ASN A 153 27.97 8.67 -27.97
N THR A 154 28.36 9.61 -27.10
CA THR A 154 27.45 10.05 -26.02
C THR A 154 27.52 11.55 -25.77
N SER A 155 26.38 12.24 -25.90
CA SER A 155 26.15 13.66 -25.56
C SER A 155 26.07 13.88 -24.04
N LYS A 156 27.11 13.46 -23.31
CA LYS A 156 27.17 13.54 -21.84
C LYS A 156 27.99 14.74 -21.40
N LEU A 157 27.42 15.56 -20.54
CA LEU A 157 28.08 16.73 -19.94
C LEU A 157 28.69 16.31 -18.59
N PHE A 158 29.91 16.75 -18.28
CA PHE A 158 30.60 16.41 -17.04
C PHE A 158 30.71 17.63 -16.14
N ILE A 159 30.51 17.43 -14.84
CA ILE A 159 30.87 18.43 -13.83
C ILE A 159 32.35 18.25 -13.54
N ASP A 160 33.08 19.35 -13.37
CA ASP A 160 34.52 19.35 -13.07
C ASP A 160 34.84 18.30 -11.98
N GLY A 161 35.81 17.42 -12.27
CA GLY A 161 36.11 16.21 -11.49
C GLY A 161 36.74 16.47 -10.12
N SER A 162 36.76 17.73 -9.68
CA SER A 162 37.29 18.19 -8.40
C SER A 162 36.27 18.05 -7.26
N LYS A 163 34.97 18.08 -7.52
CA LYS A 163 33.90 18.07 -6.49
C LYS A 163 33.01 16.83 -6.58
N SER A 164 32.77 16.19 -5.44
CA SER A 164 31.79 15.09 -5.32
C SER A 164 30.36 15.62 -5.23
N ILE A 165 29.35 14.77 -5.46
CA ILE A 165 27.93 15.14 -5.27
C ILE A 165 27.67 15.63 -3.83
N ALA A 166 28.37 15.07 -2.85
CA ALA A 166 28.30 15.52 -1.46
C ALA A 166 28.88 16.93 -1.28
N ASP A 167 29.96 17.27 -1.98
CA ASP A 167 30.54 18.61 -1.92
C ASP A 167 29.66 19.64 -2.64
N ILE A 168 29.03 19.25 -3.76
CA ILE A 168 28.04 20.08 -4.45
C ILE A 168 26.84 20.36 -3.53
N HIS A 169 26.40 19.37 -2.75
CA HIS A 169 25.34 19.55 -1.76
C HIS A 169 25.77 20.46 -0.60
N LYS A 170 27.02 20.37 -0.13
CA LYS A 170 27.54 21.31 0.89
C LYS A 170 27.56 22.74 0.37
N ASP A 171 28.01 22.96 -0.86
CA ASP A 171 28.00 24.27 -1.52
C ASP A 171 26.57 24.82 -1.67
N TYR A 172 25.61 23.94 -2.00
CA TYR A 172 24.19 24.29 -2.06
C TYR A 172 23.66 24.75 -0.70
N VAL A 173 23.95 23.98 0.35
CA VAL A 173 23.52 24.30 1.72
C VAL A 173 24.15 25.61 2.19
N ALA A 174 25.42 25.87 1.86
CA ALA A 174 26.10 27.14 2.18
C ALA A 174 25.39 28.33 1.51
N LYS A 175 25.15 28.27 0.19
CA LYS A 175 24.43 29.33 -0.55
C LYS A 175 23.01 29.54 -0.04
N CYS A 176 22.30 28.48 0.35
CA CYS A 176 20.95 28.59 0.88
C CYS A 176 20.93 29.25 2.27
N LYS A 177 21.94 28.97 3.12
CA LYS A 177 22.11 29.62 4.42
C LYS A 177 22.41 31.11 4.28
N GLU A 178 23.26 31.51 3.33
CA GLU A 178 23.55 32.92 3.05
C GLU A 178 22.31 33.70 2.59
N LYS A 179 21.44 33.06 1.79
CA LYS A 179 20.21 33.67 1.28
C LYS A 179 19.00 33.51 2.21
N ASN A 180 19.14 32.85 3.36
CA ASN A 180 18.03 32.48 4.26
C ASN A 180 16.86 31.73 3.57
N ILE A 181 17.18 30.85 2.61
CA ILE A 181 16.18 30.05 1.85
C ILE A 181 16.14 28.63 2.43
N PRO A 182 14.95 27.98 2.50
CA PRO A 182 14.85 26.58 2.90
C PRO A 182 15.66 25.65 1.99
N PHE A 183 16.52 24.82 2.59
CA PHE A 183 17.39 23.90 1.87
C PHE A 183 16.90 22.44 1.96
N ALA A 184 17.24 21.66 0.94
CA ALA A 184 16.92 20.25 0.86
C ALA A 184 17.91 19.36 1.62
N ASN A 185 17.41 18.25 2.16
CA ASN A 185 18.25 17.16 2.64
C ASN A 185 19.01 16.49 1.47
N TYR A 186 20.19 15.95 1.74
CA TYR A 186 21.06 15.25 0.80
C TYR A 186 20.32 14.17 0.00
N VAL A 187 19.41 13.42 0.63
CA VAL A 187 18.64 12.36 -0.05
C VAL A 187 17.76 12.91 -1.17
N LEU A 188 17.10 14.05 -0.94
CA LEU A 188 16.29 14.71 -1.97
C LEU A 188 17.17 15.29 -3.07
N PHE A 189 18.26 15.96 -2.68
CA PHE A 189 19.24 16.52 -3.61
C PHE A 189 19.82 15.45 -4.54
N TYR A 190 20.28 14.33 -3.97
CA TYR A 190 20.82 13.19 -4.71
C TYR A 190 19.78 12.57 -5.65
N ARG A 191 18.52 12.45 -5.20
CA ARG A 191 17.43 11.94 -6.02
C ARG A 191 17.13 12.84 -7.21
N VAL A 192 17.01 14.15 -7.00
CA VAL A 192 16.80 15.13 -8.08
C VAL A 192 17.98 15.12 -9.06
N PHE A 193 19.22 15.12 -8.55
CA PHE A 193 20.42 15.05 -9.38
C PHE A 193 20.47 13.77 -10.22
N THR A 194 20.13 12.62 -9.64
CA THR A 194 20.17 11.34 -10.36
C THR A 194 18.99 11.20 -11.31
N GLU A 195 17.76 11.54 -10.93
CA GLU A 195 16.58 11.33 -11.79
C GLU A 195 16.51 12.35 -12.93
N GLU A 196 16.80 13.63 -12.66
CA GLU A 196 16.62 14.72 -13.64
C GLU A 196 17.90 15.07 -14.40
N TYR A 197 19.08 14.87 -13.80
CA TYR A 197 20.38 15.19 -14.41
C TYR A 197 21.23 13.92 -14.67
N ASN A 198 20.57 12.83 -15.10
CA ASN A 198 21.22 11.55 -15.49
C ASN A 198 22.35 11.68 -16.54
N THR A 199 22.40 12.80 -17.27
CA THR A 199 23.45 13.12 -18.24
C THR A 199 24.70 13.72 -17.60
N LEU A 200 24.61 14.23 -16.35
CA LEU A 200 25.71 14.78 -15.56
C LEU A 200 26.35 13.70 -14.70
N ARG A 201 27.62 13.38 -14.97
CA ARG A 201 28.43 12.52 -14.08
C ARG A 201 29.51 13.32 -13.38
N THR A 202 29.61 13.18 -12.06
CA THR A 202 30.83 13.52 -11.31
C THR A 202 31.82 12.36 -11.45
N LYS A 203 33.09 12.63 -11.78
CA LYS A 203 34.13 11.59 -11.73
C LYS A 203 34.25 11.11 -10.28
N ILE A 204 34.03 9.81 -10.07
CA ILE A 204 34.04 9.18 -8.75
C ILE A 204 35.47 9.23 -8.19
N LYS A 205 35.73 10.06 -7.18
CA LYS A 205 36.81 9.76 -6.22
C LYS A 205 36.27 8.69 -5.29
N GLY A 206 36.88 7.51 -5.37
CA GLY A 206 36.40 6.28 -4.74
C GLY A 206 36.05 6.47 -3.27
N THR A 207 34.82 6.11 -2.91
CA THR A 207 34.38 5.85 -1.53
C THR A 207 33.32 4.73 -1.55
N PRO A 208 33.19 3.98 -0.45
CA PRO A 208 32.99 2.53 -0.48
C PRO A 208 31.57 2.13 -0.86
N LYS A 209 31.49 0.97 -1.54
CA LYS A 209 30.25 0.25 -1.88
C LYS A 209 29.38 0.10 -0.63
N PHE A 210 28.37 0.94 -0.47
CA PHE A 210 27.19 0.55 0.31
C PHE A 210 26.42 -0.46 -0.54
N PHE A 211 26.67 -1.73 -0.23
CA PHE A 211 25.88 -2.86 -0.69
C PHE A 211 24.40 -2.59 -0.36
N LEU A 212 23.63 -2.18 -1.35
CA LEU A 212 22.22 -2.50 -1.36
C LEU A 212 22.15 -4.02 -1.50
N LYS A 213 21.92 -4.71 -0.37
CA LYS A 213 21.54 -6.14 -0.38
C LYS A 213 20.31 -6.26 -1.27
N THR A 214 20.52 -6.70 -2.51
CA THR A 214 19.47 -7.24 -3.35
C THR A 214 18.87 -8.44 -2.63
N LYS A 215 17.55 -8.45 -2.51
CA LYS A 215 16.81 -9.61 -2.03
C LYS A 215 17.05 -10.78 -3.00
N PRO A 216 17.13 -12.03 -2.51
CA PRO A 216 17.35 -13.19 -3.35
C PRO A 216 16.10 -13.44 -4.21
N THR A 217 16.31 -13.57 -5.52
CA THR A 217 15.36 -14.21 -6.43
C THR A 217 15.55 -15.72 -6.30
N LEU A 218 14.55 -16.42 -5.76
CA LEU A 218 14.43 -17.87 -5.86
C LEU A 218 13.82 -18.22 -7.22
N ASN A 219 14.49 -19.12 -7.94
CA ASN A 219 13.81 -20.10 -8.79
C ASN A 219 13.32 -21.24 -7.89
#